data_AF-A0A521SYE7-F1
#
_entry.id   AF-A0A521SYE7-F1
#
_cell.length_a   1.000
_cell.length_b   1.000
_cell.length_c   1.000
_cell.angle_alpha   90.00
_cell.angle_beta   90.00
_cell.angle_gamma   90.00
#
_symmetry.space_group_name_H-M   'P 1'
#
loop_
_entity.id
_entity.type
_entity.pdbx_description
1 polymer ?
#
loop_
_entity_poly.entity_id
_entity_poly.type
_entity_poly.pdbx_seq_one_letter_code
_entity_poly.pdbx_strand_id
1 'polypeptide(L)'
;MLLRLRALLSTLNDRLRLYGLTRGAARLRPAAGARTVAVFNASARVHGISLNAGFQLLTAWGLRLAGLRVVHFVCKAGMSRCMLGADIENPLKEPPCQDCVQQSRRLVRGAEVRWFDFKESVELAGALRPLTLADLMAFNFRDLPLGEIVLPGLRWRLRLHTLSDDENTRFLYRQFILSAWNVAQEFSAFLNEVQPDAVIVFNGMMFPEAVAARLARARGIRTITQEVAFQPFTAFFTTGEATAYPIDIPADFQLNETESARLDATLEKRFQGEFTMAGITFWPEMHGLDYAFLNKAAKFKQMVAVFTNVIFDTSQPHANTLYENMFAWLEDVRELVNRHPETLFVIRAHPDEMRPGTKKQARENVRGWVRKHKLDEYPNVVFIDSQEYISSYALIDRAKFMMVYNSSIGIEGTLLGRPVLCGGRARYTRYPTVFFPASAAEYRQMAEEFLNAPVISVPPEFMVNARRFLYYQLFKTALPFGSFLENHPRLGYVSLKAFRLDALRPENSPAIRAILDGVAREGDFLL
;
A
#
# COMPACT_ATOMS: atom_id res chain seq x y z
N MET A 1 -19.99 -30.09 13.12
CA MET A 1 -19.09 -31.11 12.55
C MET A 1 -18.88 -30.96 11.04
N LEU A 2 -19.95 -30.93 10.23
CA LEU A 2 -19.91 -30.74 8.76
C LEU A 2 -19.14 -29.50 8.26
N LEU A 3 -19.30 -28.34 8.92
CA LEU A 3 -18.57 -27.10 8.58
C LEU A 3 -17.05 -27.24 8.79
N ARG A 4 -16.61 -27.93 9.85
CA ARG A 4 -15.19 -28.20 10.12
C ARG A 4 -14.61 -29.18 9.09
N LEU A 5 -15.38 -30.21 8.70
CA LEU A 5 -14.98 -31.16 7.66
C LEU A 5 -14.85 -30.49 6.28
N ARG A 6 -15.81 -29.63 5.90
CA ARG A 6 -15.74 -28.83 4.67
C ARG A 6 -14.52 -27.89 4.64
N ALA A 7 -14.22 -27.24 5.76
CA ALA A 7 -13.04 -26.38 5.87
C ALA A 7 -11.72 -27.18 5.73
N LEU A 8 -11.64 -28.37 6.35
CA LEU A 8 -10.49 -29.26 6.23
C LEU A 8 -10.30 -29.78 4.79
N LEU A 9 -11.38 -30.21 4.13
CA LEU A 9 -11.35 -30.67 2.74
C LEU A 9 -10.97 -29.56 1.76
N SER A 10 -11.51 -28.35 1.96
CA SER A 10 -11.13 -27.16 1.17
C SER A 10 -9.63 -26.86 1.32
N THR A 11 -9.13 -26.87 2.56
CA THR A 11 -7.70 -26.66 2.84
C THR A 11 -6.81 -27.74 2.20
N LEU A 12 -7.26 -29.00 2.18
CA LEU A 12 -6.53 -30.10 1.55
C LEU A 12 -6.50 -29.94 0.02
N ASN A 13 -7.62 -29.61 -0.60
CA ASN A 13 -7.72 -29.36 -2.03
C ASN A 13 -6.82 -28.20 -2.47
N ASP A 14 -6.81 -27.09 -1.72
CA ASP A 14 -5.93 -25.96 -1.99
C ASP A 14 -4.44 -26.36 -1.91
N ARG A 15 -4.08 -27.20 -0.94
CA ARG A 15 -2.71 -27.71 -0.80
C ARG A 15 -2.32 -28.66 -1.93
N LEU A 16 -3.21 -29.55 -2.36
CA LEU A 16 -2.97 -30.46 -3.48
C LEU A 16 -2.84 -29.69 -4.80
N ARG A 17 -3.70 -28.69 -5.01
CA ARG A 17 -3.66 -27.81 -6.18
C ARG A 17 -2.35 -27.02 -6.23
N LEU A 18 -1.98 -26.37 -5.13
CA LEU A 18 -0.70 -25.69 -5.00
C LEU A 18 0.45 -26.65 -5.30
N TYR A 19 0.45 -27.85 -4.71
CA TYR A 19 1.48 -28.85 -4.95
C TYR A 19 1.63 -29.21 -6.44
N GLY A 20 0.51 -29.46 -7.13
CA GLY A 20 0.50 -29.77 -8.56
C GLY A 20 1.08 -28.64 -9.42
N LEU A 21 0.62 -27.40 -9.17
CA LEU A 21 1.05 -26.22 -9.91
C LEU A 21 2.52 -25.89 -9.66
N THR A 22 2.97 -25.86 -8.40
CA THR A 22 4.37 -25.56 -8.07
C THR A 22 5.31 -26.60 -8.67
N ARG A 23 4.97 -27.90 -8.59
CA ARG A 23 5.78 -28.97 -9.18
C ARG A 23 5.79 -28.88 -10.72
N GLY A 24 4.66 -28.53 -11.33
CA GLY A 24 4.56 -28.29 -12.77
C GLY A 24 5.49 -27.17 -13.22
N ALA A 25 5.46 -26.02 -12.54
CA ALA A 25 6.31 -24.87 -12.84
C ALA A 25 7.80 -25.15 -12.61
N ALA A 26 8.13 -25.97 -11.61
CA ALA A 26 9.49 -26.39 -11.29
C ALA A 26 10.11 -27.37 -12.31
N ARG A 27 9.30 -28.13 -13.07
CA ARG A 27 9.81 -29.08 -14.07
C ARG A 27 10.46 -28.41 -15.27
N LEU A 28 10.09 -27.16 -15.54
CA LEU A 28 10.65 -26.38 -16.64
C LEU A 28 12.06 -25.96 -16.27
N ARG A 29 13.03 -26.40 -17.09
CA ARG A 29 14.41 -25.98 -16.99
C ARG A 29 14.63 -24.82 -17.95
N PRO A 30 15.13 -23.67 -17.48
CA PRO A 30 15.51 -22.59 -18.38
C PRO A 30 16.64 -23.05 -19.30
N ALA A 31 16.72 -22.48 -20.50
CA ALA A 31 17.84 -22.71 -21.39
C ALA A 31 19.15 -22.21 -20.77
N ALA A 32 20.29 -22.75 -21.21
CA ALA A 32 21.59 -22.20 -20.85
C ALA A 32 21.67 -20.73 -21.29
N GLY A 33 22.15 -19.85 -20.40
CA GLY A 33 22.22 -18.40 -20.67
C GLY A 33 20.87 -17.66 -20.58
N ALA A 34 19.80 -18.30 -20.11
CA ALA A 34 18.53 -17.61 -19.89
C ALA A 34 18.67 -16.48 -18.87
N ARG A 35 17.99 -15.36 -19.14
CA ARG A 35 17.91 -14.20 -18.25
C ARG A 35 17.44 -14.64 -16.84
N THR A 36 18.17 -14.22 -15.83
CA THR A 36 17.98 -14.59 -14.43
C THR A 36 17.22 -13.51 -13.68
N VAL A 37 16.13 -13.90 -13.02
CA VAL A 37 15.30 -13.02 -12.20
C VAL A 37 15.29 -13.51 -10.76
N ALA A 38 15.74 -12.65 -9.87
CA ALA A 38 15.63 -12.87 -8.44
C ALA A 38 14.27 -12.40 -7.92
N VAL A 39 13.62 -13.20 -7.09
CA VAL A 39 12.32 -12.87 -6.49
C VAL A 39 12.44 -12.93 -4.97
N PHE A 40 12.05 -11.84 -4.30
CA PHE A 40 12.09 -11.77 -2.83
C PHE A 40 10.82 -11.18 -2.23
N ASN A 41 10.31 -11.85 -1.20
CA ASN A 41 9.17 -11.43 -0.39
C ASN A 41 9.21 -12.19 0.94
N ALA A 42 9.55 -11.49 1.99
CA ALA A 42 9.51 -11.92 3.38
C ALA A 42 8.39 -11.23 4.17
N SER A 43 7.88 -10.08 3.70
CA SER A 43 6.93 -9.25 4.45
C SER A 43 5.48 -9.30 3.96
N ALA A 44 5.11 -10.26 3.09
CA ALA A 44 3.72 -10.44 2.66
C ALA A 44 3.03 -11.72 3.18
N ARG A 45 3.67 -12.63 3.93
CA ARG A 45 3.00 -13.88 4.38
C ARG A 45 3.55 -14.45 5.67
N VAL A 46 2.68 -15.13 6.43
CA VAL A 46 3.06 -15.96 7.59
C VAL A 46 2.32 -17.31 7.49
N HIS A 47 1.02 -17.32 7.78
CA HIS A 47 0.24 -18.57 7.88
C HIS A 47 -0.53 -18.95 6.61
N GLY A 48 -0.64 -18.04 5.64
CA GLY A 48 -1.38 -18.22 4.40
C GLY A 48 -0.81 -17.35 3.28
N ILE A 49 -1.41 -17.43 2.09
CA ILE A 49 -0.99 -16.63 0.92
C ILE A 49 -1.75 -15.31 0.97
N SER A 50 -1.07 -14.20 1.23
CA SER A 50 -1.71 -12.89 1.04
C SER A 50 -1.87 -12.60 -0.45
N LEU A 51 -2.65 -11.57 -0.78
CA LEU A 51 -2.84 -11.16 -2.15
C LEU A 51 -1.50 -10.84 -2.87
N ASN A 52 -0.61 -10.07 -2.24
CA ASN A 52 0.71 -9.74 -2.78
C ASN A 52 1.64 -10.97 -2.90
N ALA A 53 1.56 -11.92 -1.96
CA ALA A 53 2.28 -13.19 -2.09
C ALA A 53 1.74 -14.05 -3.24
N GLY A 54 0.43 -14.00 -3.51
CA GLY A 54 -0.22 -14.68 -4.63
C GLY A 54 0.22 -14.12 -5.98
N PHE A 55 0.20 -12.79 -6.13
CA PHE A 55 0.69 -12.12 -7.34
C PHE A 55 2.14 -12.47 -7.65
N GLN A 56 3.03 -12.41 -6.65
CA GLN A 56 4.43 -12.72 -6.85
C GLN A 56 4.67 -14.21 -7.19
N LEU A 57 3.88 -15.12 -6.59
CA LEU A 57 3.93 -16.55 -6.91
C LEU A 57 3.54 -16.82 -8.37
N LEU A 58 2.41 -16.27 -8.81
CA LEU A 58 1.91 -16.43 -10.17
C LEU A 58 2.86 -15.78 -11.19
N THR A 59 3.44 -14.63 -10.84
CA THR A 59 4.48 -13.97 -11.63
C THR A 59 5.71 -14.86 -11.79
N ALA A 60 6.22 -15.42 -10.69
CA ALA A 60 7.38 -16.31 -10.74
C ALA A 60 7.13 -17.55 -11.63
N TRP A 61 5.93 -18.14 -11.57
CA TRP A 61 5.55 -19.24 -12.45
C TRP A 61 5.45 -18.79 -13.92
N GLY A 62 4.81 -17.66 -14.19
CA GLY A 62 4.67 -17.09 -15.54
C GLY A 62 6.03 -16.79 -16.19
N LEU A 63 6.96 -16.19 -15.46
CA LEU A 63 8.31 -15.91 -15.95
C LEU A 63 9.10 -17.20 -16.25
N ARG A 64 8.96 -18.26 -15.42
CA ARG A 64 9.56 -19.57 -15.72
C ARG A 64 8.95 -20.20 -16.98
N LEU A 65 7.63 -20.10 -17.15
CA LEU A 65 6.93 -20.56 -18.36
C LEU A 65 7.39 -19.82 -19.62
N ALA A 66 7.79 -18.56 -19.47
CA ALA A 66 8.39 -17.74 -20.52
C ALA A 66 9.89 -18.04 -20.78
N GLY A 67 10.48 -19.01 -20.06
CA GLY A 67 11.86 -19.45 -20.26
C GLY A 67 12.91 -18.76 -19.40
N LEU A 68 12.53 -17.87 -18.48
CA LEU A 68 13.48 -17.18 -17.61
C LEU A 68 13.91 -18.09 -16.45
N ARG A 69 15.16 -17.93 -16.00
CA ARG A 69 15.64 -18.56 -14.77
C ARG A 69 15.15 -17.75 -13.58
N VAL A 70 14.26 -18.31 -12.77
CA VAL A 70 13.74 -17.65 -11.57
C VAL A 70 14.34 -18.27 -10.31
N VAL A 71 15.04 -17.44 -9.53
CA VAL A 71 15.66 -17.82 -8.26
C VAL A 71 14.96 -17.10 -7.11
N HIS A 72 14.45 -17.87 -6.15
CA HIS A 72 13.78 -17.30 -4.98
C HIS A 72 14.78 -17.07 -3.85
N PHE A 73 14.84 -15.85 -3.32
CA PHE A 73 15.51 -15.58 -2.05
C PHE A 73 14.49 -15.70 -0.92
N VAL A 74 14.71 -16.57 0.07
CA VAL A 74 13.67 -16.96 1.04
C VAL A 74 14.20 -17.00 2.47
N CYS A 75 13.49 -16.32 3.37
CA CYS A 75 13.80 -16.31 4.80
C CYS A 75 13.57 -17.69 5.44
N LYS A 76 14.58 -18.19 6.16
CA LYS A 76 14.53 -19.38 7.01
C LYS A 76 14.76 -18.98 8.46
N ALA A 77 13.83 -18.21 9.02
CA ALA A 77 14.04 -17.53 10.31
C ALA A 77 15.28 -16.61 10.30
N GLY A 78 15.57 -16.00 9.15
CA GLY A 78 16.75 -15.16 8.91
C GLY A 78 16.70 -13.74 9.50
N MET A 79 15.78 -13.48 10.42
CA MET A 79 15.59 -12.18 11.07
C MET A 79 15.22 -12.44 12.53
N SER A 80 15.86 -11.75 13.47
CA SER A 80 15.55 -11.88 14.89
C SER A 80 14.11 -11.42 15.18
N ARG A 81 13.71 -10.27 14.63
CA ARG A 81 12.33 -9.80 14.60
C ARG A 81 12.00 -9.35 13.18
N CYS A 82 10.96 -9.92 12.60
CA CYS A 82 10.43 -9.48 11.31
C CYS A 82 9.15 -8.66 11.52
N MET A 83 8.90 -7.69 10.64
CA MET A 83 7.74 -6.80 10.79
C MET A 83 6.38 -7.52 10.73
N LEU A 84 6.29 -8.66 10.04
CA LEU A 84 5.06 -9.46 10.04
C LEU A 84 4.85 -10.29 11.31
N GLY A 85 5.92 -10.71 11.96
CA GLY A 85 5.87 -11.71 13.03
C GLY A 85 6.12 -11.17 14.44
N ALA A 86 6.81 -10.05 14.60
CA ALA A 86 7.12 -9.44 15.91
C ALA A 86 5.84 -9.09 16.68
N ASP A 87 5.66 -9.41 17.95
CA ASP A 87 4.41 -9.07 18.66
C ASP A 87 4.36 -7.57 19.01
N ILE A 88 3.16 -6.95 18.90
CA ILE A 88 2.99 -5.51 19.16
C ILE A 88 2.97 -5.25 20.68
N GLU A 89 2.39 -6.17 21.44
CA GLU A 89 2.23 -6.05 22.89
C GLU A 89 3.39 -6.68 23.67
N ASN A 90 4.13 -7.59 23.03
CA ASN A 90 5.28 -8.26 23.63
C ASN A 90 6.46 -8.32 22.63
N PRO A 91 7.26 -7.25 22.52
CA PRO A 91 8.39 -7.20 21.58
C PRO A 91 9.41 -8.35 21.76
N LEU A 92 9.53 -8.87 22.97
CA LEU A 92 10.41 -9.99 23.30
C LEU A 92 9.91 -11.33 22.76
N LYS A 93 8.63 -11.46 22.40
CA LYS A 93 8.10 -12.69 21.82
C LYS A 93 8.69 -12.95 20.43
N GLU A 94 9.17 -14.17 20.23
CA GLU A 94 9.73 -14.57 18.96
C GLU A 94 8.67 -14.63 17.84
N PRO A 95 9.05 -14.31 16.59
CA PRO A 95 8.16 -14.46 15.45
C PRO A 95 7.74 -15.92 15.23
N PRO A 96 6.56 -16.18 14.64
CA PRO A 96 6.09 -17.53 14.30
C PRO A 96 6.82 -18.09 13.05
N CYS A 97 8.15 -18.15 13.09
CA CYS A 97 9.01 -18.50 11.96
C CYS A 97 8.75 -19.91 11.43
N GLN A 98 8.42 -20.88 12.30
CA GLN A 98 8.14 -22.26 11.88
C GLN A 98 7.00 -22.33 10.86
N ASP A 99 5.89 -21.63 11.13
CA ASP A 99 4.73 -21.58 10.23
C ASP A 99 5.07 -20.86 8.92
N CYS A 100 5.79 -19.73 9.01
CA CYS A 100 6.24 -18.97 7.85
C CYS A 100 7.16 -19.78 6.92
N VAL A 101 8.10 -20.53 7.50
CA VAL A 101 9.03 -21.39 6.77
C VAL A 101 8.29 -22.57 6.15
N GLN A 102 7.37 -23.21 6.89
CA GLN A 102 6.56 -24.31 6.36
C GLN A 102 5.72 -23.84 5.17
N GLN A 103 5.10 -22.66 5.26
CA GLN A 103 4.35 -22.08 4.16
C GLN A 103 5.24 -21.75 2.97
N SER A 104 6.40 -21.13 3.19
CA SER A 104 7.35 -20.81 2.11
C SER A 104 7.82 -22.08 1.39
N ARG A 105 8.16 -23.15 2.10
CA ARG A 105 8.53 -24.45 1.51
C ARG A 105 7.45 -25.04 0.60
N ARG A 106 6.16 -24.76 0.85
CA ARG A 106 5.06 -25.18 -0.04
C ARG A 106 5.03 -24.34 -1.32
N LEU A 107 5.24 -23.04 -1.21
CA LEU A 107 5.16 -22.09 -2.33
C LEU A 107 6.32 -22.23 -3.30
N VAL A 108 7.54 -22.50 -2.81
CA VAL A 108 8.76 -22.62 -3.64
C VAL A 108 9.21 -24.08 -3.85
N ARG A 109 8.31 -25.04 -3.66
CA ARG A 109 8.65 -26.47 -3.77
C ARG A 109 9.20 -26.84 -5.14
N GLY A 110 10.44 -27.33 -5.20
CA GLY A 110 11.11 -27.73 -6.44
C GLY A 110 11.63 -26.55 -7.28
N ALA A 111 11.40 -25.31 -6.84
CA ALA A 111 12.02 -24.14 -7.44
C ALA A 111 13.51 -24.07 -7.06
N GLU A 112 14.24 -23.20 -7.75
CA GLU A 112 15.59 -22.81 -7.35
C GLU A 112 15.48 -21.78 -6.22
N VAL A 113 16.12 -22.05 -5.07
CA VAL A 113 15.92 -21.27 -3.84
C VAL A 113 17.23 -21.06 -3.11
N ARG A 114 17.50 -19.81 -2.72
CA ARG A 114 18.49 -19.45 -1.71
C ARG A 114 17.79 -19.18 -0.39
N TRP A 115 18.01 -20.06 0.58
CA TRP A 115 17.55 -19.85 1.95
C TRP A 115 18.59 -19.07 2.74
N PHE A 116 18.15 -18.16 3.60
CA PHE A 116 19.04 -17.46 4.53
C PHE A 116 18.56 -17.62 5.98
N ASP A 117 19.53 -17.86 6.86
CA ASP A 117 19.36 -18.00 8.30
C ASP A 117 19.83 -16.70 9.01
N PHE A 118 19.57 -16.57 10.32
CA PHE A 118 19.94 -15.37 11.07
C PHE A 118 21.32 -15.54 11.70
N LYS A 119 22.21 -14.58 11.44
CA LYS A 119 23.49 -14.47 12.11
C LYS A 119 23.62 -13.08 12.71
N GLU A 120 23.58 -13.01 14.03
CA GLU A 120 23.75 -11.74 14.73
C GLU A 120 25.16 -11.19 14.53
N SER A 121 25.25 -9.87 14.29
CA SER A 121 26.51 -9.14 14.31
C SER A 121 26.75 -8.60 15.73
N VAL A 122 27.73 -9.16 16.44
CA VAL A 122 28.08 -8.76 17.82
C VAL A 122 28.51 -7.29 17.88
N GLU A 123 29.29 -6.85 16.89
CA GLU A 123 29.73 -5.45 16.72
C GLU A 123 28.51 -4.52 16.64
N LEU A 124 27.58 -4.82 15.72
CA LEU A 124 26.38 -4.02 15.52
C LEU A 124 25.47 -4.05 16.76
N ALA A 125 25.26 -5.22 17.36
CA ALA A 125 24.44 -5.35 18.57
C ALA A 125 25.02 -4.55 19.74
N GLY A 126 26.35 -4.50 19.86
CA GLY A 126 27.05 -3.65 20.84
C GLY A 126 26.84 -2.16 20.55
N ALA A 127 27.03 -1.73 19.31
CA ALA A 127 26.87 -0.33 18.89
C ALA A 127 25.44 0.21 19.07
N LEU A 128 24.43 -0.66 18.92
CA LEU A 128 23.02 -0.30 19.06
C LEU A 128 22.55 -0.21 20.51
N ARG A 129 23.22 -0.90 21.44
CA ARG A 129 22.74 -1.07 22.82
C ARG A 129 22.52 0.26 23.58
N PRO A 130 23.43 1.25 23.53
CA PRO A 130 23.30 2.48 24.33
C PRO A 130 22.47 3.57 23.65
N LEU A 131 21.98 3.35 22.42
CA LEU A 131 21.38 4.40 21.60
C LEU A 131 19.98 4.79 22.07
N THR A 132 19.68 6.09 22.00
CA THR A 132 18.33 6.63 22.15
C THR A 132 17.46 6.29 20.94
N LEU A 133 16.15 6.49 21.01
CA LEU A 133 15.29 6.32 19.83
C LEU A 133 15.70 7.25 18.68
N ALA A 134 16.06 8.51 18.97
CA ALA A 134 16.48 9.46 17.96
C ALA A 134 17.76 8.99 17.24
N ASP A 135 18.75 8.51 18.00
CA ASP A 135 19.99 7.95 17.44
C ASP A 135 19.72 6.68 16.63
N LEU A 136 18.81 5.82 17.08
CA LEU A 136 18.40 4.62 16.35
C LEU A 136 17.74 4.97 15.00
N MET A 137 16.93 6.03 14.97
CA MET A 137 16.29 6.51 13.74
C MET A 137 17.29 7.06 12.73
N ALA A 138 18.35 7.71 13.19
CA ALA A 138 19.42 8.26 12.35
C ALA A 138 20.59 7.25 12.11
N PHE A 139 20.48 6.03 12.62
CA PHE A 139 21.61 5.10 12.67
C PHE A 139 22.07 4.64 11.28
N ASN A 140 23.37 4.78 11.01
CA ASN A 140 24.04 4.34 9.79
C ASN A 140 25.10 3.28 10.13
N PHE A 141 25.24 2.25 9.31
CA PHE A 141 26.26 1.22 9.47
C PHE A 141 26.81 0.78 8.11
N ARG A 142 28.11 0.98 7.89
CA ARG A 142 28.81 0.61 6.65
C ARG A 142 28.05 1.06 5.39
N ASP A 143 27.76 2.36 5.34
CA ASP A 143 27.04 3.07 4.26
C ASP A 143 25.57 2.68 4.05
N LEU A 144 25.00 1.88 4.94
CA LEU A 144 23.55 1.62 4.97
C LEU A 144 22.87 2.46 6.06
N PRO A 145 21.87 3.29 5.70
CA PRO A 145 21.04 4.02 6.67
C PRO A 145 20.01 3.07 7.29
N LEU A 146 20.48 2.13 8.11
CA LEU A 146 19.64 1.06 8.65
C LEU A 146 18.51 1.61 9.53
N GLY A 147 18.72 2.73 10.22
CA GLY A 147 17.68 3.41 10.99
C GLY A 147 16.50 3.83 10.11
N GLU A 148 16.79 4.63 9.08
CA GLU A 148 15.82 5.08 8.08
C GLU A 148 15.10 3.91 7.40
N ILE A 149 15.84 2.88 6.99
CA ILE A 149 15.31 1.72 6.26
C ILE A 149 14.26 0.95 7.08
N VAL A 150 14.44 0.83 8.40
CA VAL A 150 13.51 0.06 9.24
C VAL A 150 12.31 0.86 9.73
N LEU A 151 12.39 2.19 9.70
CA LEU A 151 11.38 3.08 10.27
C LEU A 151 9.97 2.86 9.68
N PRO A 152 9.75 2.78 8.35
CA PRO A 152 8.42 2.52 7.81
C PRO A 152 7.85 1.19 8.27
N GLY A 153 8.68 0.14 8.32
CA GLY A 153 8.28 -1.19 8.78
C GLY A 153 7.92 -1.21 10.26
N LEU A 154 8.63 -0.44 11.09
CA LEU A 154 8.36 -0.30 12.51
C LEU A 154 7.04 0.44 12.77
N ARG A 155 6.83 1.61 12.15
CA ARG A 155 5.58 2.37 12.22
C ARG A 155 4.38 1.55 11.76
N TRP A 156 4.52 0.85 10.64
CA TRP A 156 3.49 -0.05 10.15
C TRP A 156 3.18 -1.17 11.14
N ARG A 157 4.20 -1.73 11.80
CA ARG A 157 4.00 -2.80 12.78
C ARG A 157 3.32 -2.29 14.03
N LEU A 158 3.81 -1.19 14.60
CA LEU A 158 3.27 -0.61 15.83
C LEU A 158 1.94 0.12 15.60
N ARG A 159 1.52 0.33 14.35
CA ARG A 159 0.26 1.01 13.99
C ARG A 159 0.19 2.44 14.51
N LEU A 160 1.32 3.14 14.42
CA LEU A 160 1.50 4.52 14.88
C LEU A 160 2.66 5.18 14.12
N HIS A 161 2.59 6.49 13.97
CA HIS A 161 3.60 7.34 13.34
C HIS A 161 4.58 7.91 14.39
N THR A 162 4.06 8.40 15.50
CA THR A 162 4.83 9.00 16.60
C THR A 162 5.30 7.92 17.56
N LEU A 163 6.60 7.62 17.51
CA LEU A 163 7.22 6.58 18.34
C LEU A 163 7.60 7.16 19.71
N SER A 164 7.25 6.44 20.78
CA SER A 164 7.69 6.76 22.14
C SER A 164 9.10 6.25 22.39
N ASP A 165 9.97 7.05 23.03
CA ASP A 165 11.32 6.62 23.43
C ASP A 165 11.29 5.76 24.71
N ASP A 166 10.67 4.59 24.60
CA ASP A 166 10.62 3.57 25.65
C ASP A 166 11.44 2.32 25.27
N GLU A 167 11.72 1.47 26.25
CA GLU A 167 12.57 0.30 26.04
C GLU A 167 11.95 -0.72 25.07
N ASN A 168 10.63 -0.84 25.01
CA ASN A 168 9.95 -1.74 24.09
C ASN A 168 10.14 -1.30 22.64
N THR A 169 9.97 0.00 22.39
CA THR A 169 10.19 0.62 21.08
C THR A 169 11.66 0.52 20.68
N ARG A 170 12.59 0.93 21.55
CA ARG A 170 14.04 0.82 21.29
C ARG A 170 14.47 -0.62 21.05
N PHE A 171 13.98 -1.57 21.85
CA PHE A 171 14.25 -3.00 21.64
C PHE A 171 13.84 -3.44 20.24
N LEU A 172 12.59 -3.19 19.84
CA LEU A 172 12.10 -3.61 18.54
C LEU A 172 12.86 -2.95 17.39
N TYR A 173 13.19 -1.66 17.54
CA TYR A 173 14.00 -0.91 16.59
C TYR A 173 15.37 -1.54 16.38
N ARG A 174 16.11 -1.83 17.47
CA ARG A 174 17.41 -2.51 17.43
C ARG A 174 17.31 -3.87 16.75
N GLN A 175 16.28 -4.65 17.05
CA GLN A 175 16.06 -5.96 16.43
C GLN A 175 15.75 -5.86 14.93
N PHE A 176 15.02 -4.83 14.50
CA PHE A 176 14.80 -4.59 13.07
C PHE A 176 16.09 -4.17 12.37
N ILE A 177 16.93 -3.32 12.99
CA ILE A 177 18.25 -2.96 12.43
C ILE A 177 19.14 -4.20 12.28
N LEU A 178 19.24 -5.04 13.32
CA LEU A 178 20.00 -6.29 13.27
C LEU A 178 19.48 -7.22 12.16
N SER A 179 18.16 -7.33 12.03
CA SER A 179 17.51 -8.13 10.99
C SER A 179 17.77 -7.58 9.60
N ALA A 180 17.68 -6.26 9.41
CA ALA A 180 17.97 -5.58 8.14
C ALA A 180 19.43 -5.76 7.73
N TRP A 181 20.36 -5.68 8.68
CA TRP A 181 21.78 -5.94 8.42
C TRP A 181 22.05 -7.39 8.02
N ASN A 182 21.40 -8.37 8.67
CA ASN A 182 21.53 -9.77 8.25
C ASN A 182 20.99 -9.98 6.83
N VAL A 183 19.83 -9.40 6.50
CA VAL A 183 19.30 -9.39 5.12
C VAL A 183 20.31 -8.76 4.16
N ALA A 184 20.96 -7.66 4.55
CA ALA A 184 21.93 -6.98 3.70
C ALA A 184 23.13 -7.89 3.36
N GLN A 185 23.69 -8.57 4.36
CA GLN A 185 24.81 -9.49 4.17
C GLN A 185 24.43 -10.68 3.28
N GLU A 186 23.32 -11.36 3.61
CA GLU A 186 22.87 -12.57 2.92
C GLU A 186 22.41 -12.26 1.48
N PHE A 187 21.73 -11.14 1.28
CA PHE A 187 21.29 -10.72 -0.05
C PHE A 187 22.47 -10.22 -0.89
N SER A 188 23.44 -9.53 -0.31
CA SER A 188 24.68 -9.15 -0.99
C SER A 188 25.44 -10.37 -1.51
N ALA A 189 25.61 -11.41 -0.67
CA ALA A 189 26.23 -12.66 -1.07
C ALA A 189 25.42 -13.38 -2.18
N PHE A 190 24.09 -13.36 -2.06
CA PHE A 190 23.19 -13.88 -3.10
C PHE A 190 23.35 -13.15 -4.44
N LEU A 191 23.41 -11.82 -4.45
CA LEU A 191 23.61 -11.05 -5.69
C LEU A 191 24.95 -11.37 -6.34
N ASN A 192 26.02 -11.56 -5.54
CA ASN A 192 27.34 -11.90 -6.05
C ASN A 192 27.39 -13.30 -6.68
N GLU A 193 26.69 -14.28 -6.10
CA GLU A 193 26.68 -15.66 -6.61
C GLU A 193 25.72 -15.86 -7.78
N VAL A 194 24.51 -15.29 -7.68
CA VAL A 194 23.43 -15.52 -8.66
C VAL A 194 23.51 -14.56 -9.84
N GLN A 195 24.06 -13.36 -9.63
CA GLN A 195 24.18 -12.30 -10.64
C GLN A 195 22.90 -12.10 -11.46
N PRO A 196 21.75 -11.79 -10.80
CA PRO A 196 20.49 -11.67 -11.51
C PRO A 196 20.45 -10.43 -12.41
N ASP A 197 19.82 -10.54 -13.58
CA ASP A 197 19.55 -9.42 -14.49
C ASP A 197 18.44 -8.50 -13.99
N ALA A 198 17.55 -9.03 -13.13
CA ALA A 198 16.49 -8.27 -12.50
C ALA A 198 16.13 -8.82 -11.12
N VAL A 199 15.68 -7.93 -10.23
CA VAL A 199 15.18 -8.25 -8.89
C VAL A 199 13.73 -7.77 -8.76
N ILE A 200 12.81 -8.66 -8.39
CA ILE A 200 11.41 -8.34 -8.10
C ILE A 200 11.18 -8.46 -6.58
N VAL A 201 10.78 -7.35 -5.95
CA VAL A 201 10.44 -7.29 -4.53
C VAL A 201 9.00 -6.83 -4.29
N PHE A 202 8.41 -7.30 -3.20
CA PHE A 202 7.16 -6.74 -2.71
C PHE A 202 7.38 -5.35 -2.10
N ASN A 203 6.56 -4.37 -2.50
CA ASN A 203 6.42 -3.02 -1.96
C ASN A 203 7.68 -2.13 -2.10
N GLY A 204 8.82 -2.58 -1.58
CA GLY A 204 10.11 -1.88 -1.63
C GLY A 204 10.37 -0.93 -0.46
N MET A 205 9.39 -0.69 0.44
CA MET A 205 9.55 0.13 1.66
C MET A 205 9.64 -0.70 2.93
N MET A 206 9.13 -1.93 2.91
CA MET A 206 9.24 -2.87 4.02
C MET A 206 10.70 -3.32 4.17
N PHE A 207 11.27 -3.24 5.38
CA PHE A 207 12.73 -3.27 5.55
C PHE A 207 13.45 -4.45 4.86
N PRO A 208 12.94 -5.71 4.83
CA PRO A 208 13.66 -6.77 4.13
C PRO A 208 13.76 -6.44 2.64
N GLU A 209 12.63 -6.11 2.01
CA GLU A 209 12.54 -5.77 0.60
C GLU A 209 13.20 -4.43 0.25
N ALA A 210 13.19 -3.45 1.17
CA ALA A 210 13.86 -2.17 1.01
C ALA A 210 15.38 -2.33 0.98
N VAL A 211 15.94 -3.16 1.87
CA VAL A 211 17.37 -3.52 1.83
C VAL A 211 17.72 -4.18 0.50
N ALA A 212 16.93 -5.18 0.09
CA ALA A 212 17.17 -5.88 -1.17
C ALA A 212 17.11 -4.96 -2.39
N ALA A 213 16.09 -4.09 -2.47
CA ALA A 213 15.93 -3.12 -3.54
C ALA A 213 17.10 -2.13 -3.58
N ARG A 214 17.51 -1.60 -2.42
CA ARG A 214 18.65 -0.66 -2.34
C ARG A 214 19.96 -1.30 -2.80
N LEU A 215 20.25 -2.53 -2.35
CA LEU A 215 21.46 -3.26 -2.72
C LEU A 215 21.50 -3.65 -4.21
N ALA A 216 20.35 -3.97 -4.79
CA ALA A 216 20.22 -4.28 -6.21
C ALA A 216 20.43 -3.02 -7.06
N ARG A 217 19.74 -1.92 -6.73
CA ARG A 217 19.90 -0.62 -7.41
C ARG A 217 21.33 -0.09 -7.34
N ALA A 218 21.99 -0.21 -6.18
CA ALA A 218 23.38 0.20 -6.01
C ALA A 218 24.37 -0.57 -6.91
N ARG A 219 23.99 -1.76 -7.39
CA ARG A 219 24.77 -2.57 -8.35
C ARG A 219 24.32 -2.39 -9.80
N GLY A 220 23.42 -1.44 -10.09
CA GLY A 220 22.84 -1.25 -11.42
C GLY A 220 21.90 -2.38 -11.86
N ILE A 221 21.46 -3.25 -10.94
CA ILE A 221 20.54 -4.34 -11.26
C ILE A 221 19.12 -3.77 -11.40
N ARG A 222 18.44 -4.13 -12.50
CA ARG A 222 17.05 -3.72 -12.75
C ARG A 222 16.18 -4.16 -11.58
N THR A 223 15.66 -3.19 -10.83
CA THR A 223 14.91 -3.45 -9.59
C THR A 223 13.46 -3.06 -9.79
N ILE A 224 12.56 -4.01 -9.54
CA ILE A 224 11.12 -3.88 -9.76
C ILE A 224 10.42 -4.06 -8.43
N THR A 225 9.56 -3.11 -8.09
CA THR A 225 8.71 -3.16 -6.92
C THR A 225 7.27 -3.48 -7.33
N GLN A 226 6.57 -4.22 -6.48
CA GLN A 226 5.20 -4.69 -6.74
C GLN A 226 4.27 -4.31 -5.59
N GLU A 227 3.07 -3.83 -5.89
CA GLU A 227 2.00 -3.62 -4.91
C GLU A 227 0.63 -4.08 -5.44
N VAL A 228 -0.38 -4.14 -4.58
CA VAL A 228 -1.77 -4.28 -5.00
C VAL A 228 -2.20 -3.09 -5.84
N ALA A 229 -2.91 -3.35 -6.94
CA ALA A 229 -3.50 -2.32 -7.78
C ALA A 229 -4.95 -2.01 -7.38
N PHE A 230 -5.52 -0.98 -8.02
CA PHE A 230 -6.81 -0.41 -7.62
C PHE A 230 -8.03 -1.28 -7.94
N GLN A 231 -7.90 -2.23 -8.87
CA GLN A 231 -8.94 -3.20 -9.24
C GLN A 231 -8.82 -4.50 -8.42
N PRO A 232 -9.92 -5.24 -8.17
CA PRO A 232 -9.87 -6.52 -7.47
C PRO A 232 -8.93 -7.52 -8.14
N PHE A 233 -8.11 -8.21 -7.35
CA PHE A 233 -7.13 -9.20 -7.82
C PHE A 233 -6.20 -8.69 -8.93
N THR A 234 -5.81 -7.42 -8.86
CA THR A 234 -4.83 -6.83 -9.77
C THR A 234 -3.56 -6.40 -9.04
N ALA A 235 -2.43 -6.45 -9.75
CA ALA A 235 -1.12 -6.07 -9.25
C ALA A 235 -0.57 -4.89 -10.05
N PHE A 236 0.20 -4.03 -9.37
CA PHE A 236 0.95 -2.93 -9.96
C PHE A 236 2.43 -3.26 -9.89
N PHE A 237 3.15 -3.07 -11.00
CA PHE A 237 4.60 -3.26 -11.09
C PHE A 237 5.23 -1.98 -11.62
N THR A 238 6.39 -1.61 -11.08
CA THR A 238 7.17 -0.46 -11.55
C THR A 238 8.65 -0.66 -11.22
N THR A 239 9.54 -0.04 -11.99
CA THR A 239 10.96 0.11 -11.63
C THR A 239 11.19 1.18 -10.55
N GLY A 240 10.22 2.06 -10.35
CA GLY A 240 10.18 3.03 -9.27
C GLY A 240 9.75 2.42 -7.94
N GLU A 241 8.98 3.20 -7.18
CA GLU A 241 8.47 2.80 -5.87
C GLU A 241 6.96 2.52 -5.95
N ALA A 242 6.57 1.25 -5.82
CA ALA A 242 5.19 0.82 -5.98
C ALA A 242 4.23 1.47 -4.97
N THR A 243 4.72 1.90 -3.80
CA THR A 243 3.93 2.62 -2.80
C THR A 243 3.61 4.05 -3.20
N ALA A 244 4.47 4.71 -3.97
CA ALA A 244 4.23 6.02 -4.58
C ALA A 244 3.28 5.92 -5.78
N TYR A 245 3.21 4.73 -6.38
CA TYR A 245 2.34 4.42 -7.51
C TYR A 245 2.57 5.36 -8.71
N PRO A 246 3.82 5.48 -9.22
CA PRO A 246 4.13 6.38 -10.32
C PRO A 246 3.41 5.93 -11.60
N ILE A 247 2.55 6.81 -12.13
CA ILE A 247 1.85 6.58 -13.40
C ILE A 247 2.31 7.64 -14.39
N ASP A 248 2.98 7.20 -15.45
CA ASP A 248 3.36 8.01 -16.60
C ASP A 248 2.29 7.89 -17.69
N ILE A 249 1.63 9.00 -18.00
CA ILE A 249 0.57 9.11 -18.99
C ILE A 249 1.14 9.91 -20.16
N PRO A 250 1.18 9.36 -21.39
CA PRO A 250 1.59 10.10 -22.57
C PRO A 250 0.80 11.40 -22.69
N ALA A 251 1.50 12.50 -23.03
CA ALA A 251 0.92 13.85 -23.05
C ALA A 251 -0.27 13.96 -24.02
N ASP A 252 -0.22 13.22 -25.12
CA ASP A 252 -1.20 13.13 -26.19
C ASP A 252 -2.33 12.11 -25.93
N PHE A 253 -2.23 11.28 -24.89
CA PHE A 253 -3.27 10.30 -24.58
C PHE A 253 -4.58 10.99 -24.17
N GLN A 254 -5.66 10.67 -24.89
CA GLN A 254 -7.04 11.01 -24.55
C GLN A 254 -7.88 9.75 -24.59
N LEU A 255 -8.88 9.67 -23.70
CA LEU A 255 -9.84 8.57 -23.74
C LEU A 255 -10.68 8.69 -25.01
N ASN A 256 -10.79 7.60 -25.76
CA ASN A 256 -11.82 7.50 -26.80
C ASN A 256 -13.21 7.20 -26.18
N GLU A 257 -14.26 7.19 -27.00
CA GLU A 257 -15.64 6.98 -26.54
C GLU A 257 -15.83 5.65 -25.79
N THR A 258 -15.19 4.56 -26.25
CA THR A 258 -15.28 3.24 -25.61
C THR A 258 -14.58 3.24 -24.25
N GLU A 259 -13.41 3.87 -24.17
CA GLU A 259 -12.66 4.01 -22.92
C GLU A 259 -13.38 4.90 -21.91
N SER A 260 -13.98 5.99 -22.39
CA SER A 260 -14.81 6.89 -21.59
C SER A 260 -16.02 6.15 -21.01
N ALA A 261 -16.79 5.45 -21.86
CA ALA A 261 -17.96 4.69 -21.41
C ALA A 261 -17.61 3.60 -20.39
N ARG A 262 -16.46 2.92 -20.58
CA ARG A 262 -15.95 1.94 -19.62
C ARG A 262 -15.60 2.58 -18.27
N LEU A 263 -14.97 3.75 -18.28
CA LEU A 263 -14.66 4.50 -17.07
C LEU A 263 -15.95 4.94 -16.35
N ASP A 264 -16.91 5.48 -17.10
CA ASP A 264 -18.18 5.98 -16.55
C ASP A 264 -18.98 4.85 -15.88
N ALA A 265 -19.09 3.69 -16.52
CA ALA A 265 -19.74 2.52 -15.91
C ALA A 265 -19.04 2.03 -14.63
N THR A 266 -17.73 2.25 -14.50
CA THR A 266 -16.97 1.90 -13.29
C THR A 266 -17.18 2.94 -12.19
N LEU A 267 -17.22 4.22 -12.55
CA LEU A 267 -17.49 5.32 -11.63
C LEU A 267 -18.91 5.26 -11.07
N GLU A 268 -19.89 4.93 -11.89
CA GLU A 268 -21.29 4.81 -11.47
C GLU A 268 -21.45 3.80 -10.33
N LYS A 269 -20.90 2.59 -10.49
CA LYS A 269 -20.88 1.56 -9.43
C LYS A 269 -20.18 2.05 -8.17
N ARG A 270 -19.05 2.73 -8.35
CA ARG A 270 -18.26 3.26 -7.24
C ARG A 270 -19.03 4.31 -6.44
N PHE A 271 -19.74 5.21 -7.12
CA PHE A 271 -20.57 6.26 -6.51
C PHE A 271 -21.81 5.70 -5.80
N GLN A 272 -22.26 4.51 -6.19
CA GLN A 272 -23.29 3.74 -5.48
C GLN A 272 -22.75 2.94 -4.29
N GLY A 273 -21.44 3.00 -4.02
CA GLY A 273 -20.78 2.34 -2.89
C GLY A 273 -20.18 0.96 -3.18
N GLU A 274 -20.23 0.49 -4.43
CA GLU A 274 -19.61 -0.78 -4.82
C GLU A 274 -18.08 -0.64 -4.98
N PHE A 275 -17.35 -0.63 -3.86
CA PHE A 275 -15.89 -0.55 -3.86
C PHE A 275 -15.22 -1.61 -2.97
N THR A 276 -14.21 -2.29 -3.52
CA THR A 276 -13.33 -3.18 -2.78
C THR A 276 -11.86 -2.91 -3.12
N MET A 277 -10.97 -3.02 -2.13
CA MET A 277 -9.52 -2.94 -2.33
C MET A 277 -8.83 -4.06 -1.55
N ALA A 278 -7.87 -4.74 -2.19
CA ALA A 278 -7.16 -5.89 -1.60
C ALA A 278 -8.10 -6.98 -1.03
N GLY A 279 -9.28 -7.18 -1.65
CA GLY A 279 -10.29 -8.14 -1.23
C GLY A 279 -11.12 -7.70 -0.01
N ILE A 280 -11.06 -6.43 0.39
CA ILE A 280 -11.80 -5.85 1.52
C ILE A 280 -12.86 -4.87 0.99
N THR A 281 -14.10 -5.03 1.43
CA THR A 281 -15.17 -4.03 1.29
C THR A 281 -15.12 -3.10 2.49
N PHE A 282 -14.83 -1.81 2.27
CA PHE A 282 -14.76 -0.83 3.37
C PHE A 282 -16.15 -0.31 3.79
N TRP A 283 -17.12 -0.36 2.88
CA TRP A 283 -18.48 0.13 3.09
C TRP A 283 -19.47 -1.01 2.87
N PRO A 284 -19.87 -1.76 3.92
CA PRO A 284 -20.90 -2.80 3.78
C PRO A 284 -22.27 -2.19 3.49
N GLU A 285 -22.50 -0.97 3.99
CA GLU A 285 -23.68 -0.15 3.79
C GLU A 285 -23.21 1.29 3.54
N MET A 286 -24.04 2.09 2.87
CA MET A 286 -23.77 3.51 2.64
C MET A 286 -25.04 4.31 2.94
N HIS A 287 -25.02 5.09 4.01
CA HIS A 287 -26.16 5.90 4.42
C HIS A 287 -26.02 7.33 3.87
N GLY A 288 -27.15 7.91 3.48
CA GLY A 288 -27.23 9.35 3.23
C GLY A 288 -27.00 10.16 4.51
N LEU A 289 -27.10 11.49 4.40
CA LEU A 289 -27.03 12.38 5.55
C LEU A 289 -28.38 12.43 6.24
N ASP A 290 -28.41 12.17 7.55
CA ASP A 290 -29.64 12.15 8.32
C ASP A 290 -30.20 13.56 8.59
N TYR A 291 -31.44 13.62 9.08
CA TYR A 291 -32.10 14.89 9.40
C TYR A 291 -31.34 15.72 10.43
N ALA A 292 -30.68 15.09 11.40
CA ALA A 292 -29.93 15.81 12.44
C ALA A 292 -28.71 16.52 11.84
N PHE A 293 -27.96 15.84 10.99
CA PHE A 293 -26.85 16.39 10.23
C PHE A 293 -27.30 17.54 9.34
N LEU A 294 -28.37 17.34 8.56
CA LEU A 294 -28.89 18.37 7.65
C LEU A 294 -29.35 19.61 8.41
N ASN A 295 -30.05 19.43 9.54
CA ASN A 295 -30.47 20.53 10.40
C ASN A 295 -29.30 21.27 11.04
N LYS A 296 -28.19 20.58 11.36
CA LYS A 296 -26.97 21.23 11.85
C LYS A 296 -26.29 22.01 10.71
N ALA A 297 -26.10 21.39 9.55
CA ALA A 297 -25.45 22.02 8.40
C ALA A 297 -26.17 23.29 7.92
N ALA A 298 -27.51 23.31 7.96
CA ALA A 298 -28.31 24.47 7.58
C ALA A 298 -28.09 25.71 8.47
N LYS A 299 -27.44 25.58 9.64
CA LYS A 299 -27.12 26.70 10.53
C LYS A 299 -25.84 27.45 10.15
N PHE A 300 -25.07 26.91 9.20
CA PHE A 300 -23.80 27.48 8.77
C PHE A 300 -23.91 28.02 7.36
N LYS A 301 -23.09 29.02 7.01
CA LYS A 301 -23.11 29.64 5.67
C LYS A 301 -22.68 28.66 4.59
N GLN A 302 -21.76 27.76 4.93
CA GLN A 302 -21.15 26.81 4.00
C GLN A 302 -20.61 25.60 4.77
N MET A 303 -20.27 24.54 4.03
CA MET A 303 -19.68 23.32 4.56
C MET A 303 -18.37 22.98 3.84
N VAL A 304 -17.36 22.54 4.58
CA VAL A 304 -16.10 21.98 4.05
C VAL A 304 -15.97 20.55 4.52
N ALA A 305 -15.74 19.62 3.59
CA ALA A 305 -15.47 18.23 3.91
C ALA A 305 -13.95 17.98 3.98
N VAL A 306 -13.47 17.43 5.10
CA VAL A 306 -12.05 17.16 5.37
C VAL A 306 -11.84 15.66 5.44
N PHE A 307 -11.09 15.09 4.49
CA PHE A 307 -10.81 13.65 4.44
C PHE A 307 -9.38 13.34 4.82
N THR A 308 -9.24 12.40 5.76
CA THR A 308 -7.95 11.97 6.32
C THR A 308 -7.50 10.62 5.76
N ASN A 309 -6.32 10.17 6.18
CA ASN A 309 -5.63 8.96 5.77
C ASN A 309 -5.12 8.19 7.01
N VAL A 310 -4.62 6.97 6.80
CA VAL A 310 -3.96 6.20 7.87
C VAL A 310 -2.50 6.68 8.00
N ILE A 311 -2.15 7.28 9.14
CA ILE A 311 -0.88 8.02 9.33
C ILE A 311 0.41 7.18 9.24
N PHE A 312 0.32 5.87 9.48
CA PHE A 312 1.45 4.94 9.45
C PHE A 312 1.50 4.06 8.19
N ASP A 313 0.67 4.35 7.18
CA ASP A 313 0.67 3.58 5.93
C ASP A 313 1.98 3.80 5.15
N THR A 314 2.45 2.78 4.43
CA THR A 314 3.70 2.84 3.66
C THR A 314 3.67 3.80 2.47
N SER A 315 2.49 4.33 2.11
CA SER A 315 2.34 5.41 1.13
C SER A 315 2.54 6.81 1.69
N GLN A 316 2.45 7.01 3.01
CA GLN A 316 2.53 8.33 3.64
C GLN A 316 3.90 9.02 3.49
N PRO A 317 5.06 8.33 3.54
CA PRO A 317 6.36 8.99 3.34
C PRO A 317 6.45 9.79 2.03
N HIS A 318 5.73 9.36 0.98
CA HIS A 318 5.70 10.05 -0.32
C HIS A 318 4.76 11.25 -0.35
N ALA A 319 3.82 11.31 0.59
CA ALA A 319 2.80 12.36 0.69
C ALA A 319 3.31 13.60 1.43
N ASN A 320 4.20 13.39 2.40
CA ASN A 320 4.68 14.38 3.35
C ASN A 320 5.68 15.37 2.70
N THR A 321 5.16 16.20 1.80
CA THR A 321 5.94 17.16 0.99
C THR A 321 5.67 18.61 1.37
N LEU A 322 4.43 18.95 1.75
CA LEU A 322 4.06 20.26 2.30
C LEU A 322 4.17 20.31 3.83
N TYR A 323 3.88 19.17 4.47
CA TYR A 323 3.85 19.01 5.92
C TYR A 323 4.67 17.79 6.32
N GLU A 324 5.23 17.82 7.53
CA GLU A 324 5.97 16.69 8.10
C GLU A 324 5.13 15.40 8.14
N ASN A 325 3.83 15.53 8.44
CA ASN A 325 2.85 14.45 8.43
C ASN A 325 1.42 15.01 8.37
N MET A 326 0.44 14.11 8.26
CA MET A 326 -0.99 14.46 8.20
C MET A 326 -1.49 15.20 9.45
N PHE A 327 -0.98 14.91 10.65
CA PHE A 327 -1.43 15.60 11.86
C PHE A 327 -0.93 17.04 11.93
N ALA A 328 0.27 17.33 11.42
CA ALA A 328 0.73 18.70 11.25
C ALA A 328 -0.19 19.48 10.28
N TRP A 329 -0.70 18.84 9.22
CA TRP A 329 -1.73 19.42 8.35
C TRP A 329 -3.07 19.63 9.07
N LEU A 330 -3.49 18.71 9.94
CA LEU A 330 -4.71 18.88 10.73
C LEU A 330 -4.63 20.04 11.72
N GLU A 331 -3.45 20.46 12.17
CA GLU A 331 -3.31 21.69 12.96
C GLU A 331 -3.70 22.93 12.15
N ASP A 332 -3.29 23.04 10.87
CA ASP A 332 -3.74 24.13 9.99
C ASP A 332 -5.26 24.08 9.78
N VAL A 333 -5.84 22.88 9.62
CA VAL A 333 -7.30 22.71 9.54
C VAL A 333 -7.99 23.18 10.83
N ARG A 334 -7.42 22.89 12.00
CA ARG A 334 -7.93 23.36 13.30
C ARG A 334 -7.88 24.89 13.39
N GLU A 335 -6.82 25.53 12.91
CA GLU A 335 -6.73 26.98 12.87
C GLU A 335 -7.79 27.60 11.95
N LEU A 336 -8.14 26.94 10.83
CA LEU A 336 -9.24 27.36 9.96
C LEU A 336 -10.60 27.20 10.65
N VAL A 337 -10.84 26.07 11.34
CA VAL A 337 -12.05 25.85 12.14
C VAL A 337 -12.26 26.98 13.15
N ASN A 338 -11.21 27.42 13.84
CA ASN A 338 -11.28 28.49 14.83
C ASN A 338 -11.61 29.86 14.22
N ARG A 339 -11.04 30.16 13.04
CA ARG A 339 -11.17 31.47 12.39
C ARG A 339 -12.47 31.62 11.61
N HIS A 340 -13.14 30.51 11.28
CA HIS A 340 -14.37 30.48 10.49
C HIS A 340 -15.56 29.83 11.23
N PRO A 341 -16.05 30.43 12.33
CA PRO A 341 -17.19 29.91 13.08
C PRO A 341 -18.49 29.84 12.25
N GLU A 342 -18.57 30.59 11.15
CA GLU A 342 -19.69 30.58 10.20
C GLU A 342 -19.67 29.40 9.21
N THR A 343 -18.59 28.62 9.18
CA THR A 343 -18.39 27.49 8.28
C THR A 343 -18.44 26.16 9.04
N LEU A 344 -19.23 25.20 8.58
CA LEU A 344 -19.23 23.84 9.12
C LEU A 344 -18.05 23.04 8.54
N PHE A 345 -17.17 22.52 9.40
CA PHE A 345 -16.12 21.59 9.00
C PHE A 345 -16.53 20.16 9.35
N VAL A 346 -16.52 19.27 8.35
CA VAL A 346 -16.83 17.85 8.53
C VAL A 346 -15.55 17.04 8.40
N ILE A 347 -14.99 16.62 9.52
CA ILE A 347 -13.74 15.85 9.57
C ILE A 347 -14.08 14.37 9.55
N ARG A 348 -13.63 13.66 8.52
CA ARG A 348 -13.86 12.22 8.37
C ARG A 348 -12.57 11.43 8.56
N ALA A 349 -12.57 10.56 9.57
CA ALA A 349 -11.52 9.57 9.78
C ALA A 349 -11.50 8.51 8.68
N HIS A 350 -10.32 7.99 8.33
CA HIS A 350 -10.21 6.94 7.32
C HIS A 350 -10.76 5.61 7.86
N PRO A 351 -11.55 4.83 7.09
CA PRO A 351 -12.22 3.61 7.59
C PRO A 351 -11.24 2.54 8.09
N ASP A 352 -10.06 2.49 7.46
CA ASP A 352 -9.01 1.55 7.85
C ASP A 352 -8.35 1.84 9.20
N GLU A 353 -8.58 2.99 9.83
CA GLU A 353 -8.05 3.23 11.17
C GLU A 353 -8.63 2.24 12.18
N MET A 354 -9.92 1.90 12.08
CA MET A 354 -10.59 0.96 12.98
C MET A 354 -11.29 -0.16 12.20
N ARG A 355 -10.51 -1.10 11.66
CA ARG A 355 -11.04 -2.30 11.00
C ARG A 355 -11.74 -3.25 12.00
N PRO A 356 -13.08 -3.37 12.01
CA PRO A 356 -13.79 -4.23 12.96
C PRO A 356 -13.36 -5.70 12.82
N GLY A 357 -13.28 -6.42 13.94
CA GLY A 357 -12.95 -7.85 13.94
C GLY A 357 -11.51 -8.19 13.55
N THR A 358 -10.60 -7.20 13.47
CA THR A 358 -9.18 -7.43 13.19
C THR A 358 -8.27 -6.90 14.30
N LYS A 359 -7.08 -7.49 14.44
CA LYS A 359 -6.00 -6.97 15.28
C LYS A 359 -5.26 -5.78 14.65
N LYS A 360 -5.75 -5.23 13.52
CA LYS A 360 -5.09 -4.19 12.74
C LYS A 360 -5.73 -2.82 12.99
N GLN A 361 -5.90 -2.46 14.26
CA GLN A 361 -6.40 -1.14 14.64
C GLN A 361 -5.23 -0.16 14.76
N ALA A 362 -5.48 1.08 14.35
CA ALA A 362 -4.56 2.19 14.52
C ALA A 362 -4.42 2.53 16.01
N ARG A 363 -3.18 2.50 16.54
CA ARG A 363 -2.85 2.95 17.90
C ARG A 363 -2.65 4.46 17.98
N GLU A 364 -2.40 5.10 16.84
CA GLU A 364 -2.47 6.54 16.63
C GLU A 364 -3.40 6.82 15.45
N ASN A 365 -4.49 7.54 15.71
CA ASN A 365 -5.59 7.73 14.76
C ASN A 365 -6.24 9.11 14.89
N VAL A 366 -7.06 9.48 13.91
CA VAL A 366 -7.72 10.79 13.84
C VAL A 366 -8.71 10.98 14.98
N ARG A 367 -9.43 9.94 15.41
CA ARG A 367 -10.33 9.99 16.59
C ARG A 367 -9.57 10.48 17.83
N GLY A 368 -8.40 9.90 18.09
CA GLY A 368 -7.54 10.28 19.21
C GLY A 368 -7.04 11.71 19.08
N TRP A 369 -6.63 12.13 17.88
CA TRP A 369 -6.19 13.50 17.61
C TRP A 369 -7.32 14.52 17.81
N VAL A 370 -8.53 14.25 17.31
CA VAL A 370 -9.72 15.13 17.47
C VAL A 370 -10.06 15.32 18.95
N ARG A 371 -10.14 14.23 19.71
CA ARG A 371 -10.45 14.27 21.15
C ARG A 371 -9.38 15.00 21.95
N LYS A 372 -8.09 14.80 21.63
CA LYS A 372 -6.98 15.50 22.28
C LYS A 372 -7.11 17.02 22.14
N HIS A 373 -7.56 17.48 20.97
CA HIS A 373 -7.76 18.91 20.68
C HIS A 373 -9.19 19.39 20.94
N LYS A 374 -10.07 18.51 21.45
CA LYS A 374 -11.50 18.78 21.71
C LYS A 374 -12.26 19.33 20.50
N LEU A 375 -11.85 18.95 19.28
CA LEU A 375 -12.48 19.50 18.07
C LEU A 375 -13.95 19.09 17.93
N ASP A 376 -14.32 17.94 18.50
CA ASP A 376 -15.69 17.45 18.57
C ASP A 376 -16.60 18.28 19.48
N GLU A 377 -16.03 19.12 20.36
CA GLU A 377 -16.79 20.08 21.20
C GLU A 377 -17.13 21.38 20.45
N TYR A 378 -16.52 21.63 19.28
CA TYR A 378 -16.72 22.89 18.55
C TYR A 378 -18.09 22.92 17.87
N PRO A 379 -18.84 24.04 17.97
CA PRO A 379 -20.19 24.12 17.41
C PRO A 379 -20.18 23.94 15.88
N ASN A 380 -19.11 24.39 15.22
CA ASN A 380 -18.90 24.36 13.78
C ASN A 380 -18.11 23.14 13.28
N VAL A 381 -18.01 22.08 14.08
CA VAL A 381 -17.38 20.81 13.67
C VAL A 381 -18.38 19.66 13.73
N VAL A 382 -18.29 18.76 12.75
CA VAL A 382 -18.83 17.40 12.82
C VAL A 382 -17.68 16.44 12.57
N PHE A 383 -17.40 15.58 13.55
CA PHE A 383 -16.45 14.48 13.38
C PHE A 383 -17.20 13.22 12.99
N ILE A 384 -16.80 12.60 11.87
CA ILE A 384 -17.28 11.31 11.41
C ILE A 384 -16.16 10.31 11.61
N ASP A 385 -16.40 9.37 12.51
CA ASP A 385 -15.46 8.34 12.87
C ASP A 385 -15.31 7.27 11.77
N SER A 386 -14.20 6.53 11.83
CA SER A 386 -13.82 5.47 10.90
C SER A 386 -14.83 4.31 10.78
N GLN A 387 -15.73 4.16 11.76
CA GLN A 387 -16.75 3.09 11.80
C GLN A 387 -18.14 3.58 11.40
N GLU A 388 -18.27 4.86 11.03
CA GLU A 388 -19.53 5.45 10.59
C GLU A 388 -19.67 5.34 9.07
N TYR A 389 -20.76 4.72 8.61
CA TYR A 389 -21.00 4.38 7.21
C TYR A 389 -21.71 5.48 6.41
N ILE A 390 -21.50 6.75 6.76
CA ILE A 390 -22.04 7.91 6.03
C ILE A 390 -21.44 7.96 4.63
N SER A 391 -22.19 8.31 3.60
CA SER A 391 -21.67 8.45 2.23
C SER A 391 -20.67 9.60 2.11
N SER A 392 -19.43 9.32 1.69
CA SER A 392 -18.47 10.37 1.32
C SER A 392 -18.99 11.23 0.16
N TYR A 393 -19.76 10.66 -0.76
CA TYR A 393 -20.31 11.39 -1.90
C TYR A 393 -21.41 12.37 -1.48
N ALA A 394 -22.24 12.00 -0.50
CA ALA A 394 -23.23 12.93 0.06
C ALA A 394 -22.58 14.13 0.77
N LEU A 395 -21.40 13.94 1.38
CA LEU A 395 -20.59 15.02 1.95
C LEU A 395 -20.00 15.91 0.85
N ILE A 396 -19.41 15.31 -0.18
CA ILE A 396 -18.80 16.02 -1.32
C ILE A 396 -19.85 16.89 -2.03
N ASP A 397 -21.04 16.36 -2.27
CA ASP A 397 -22.12 17.06 -2.98
C ASP A 397 -22.60 18.34 -2.25
N ARG A 398 -22.56 18.35 -0.92
CA ARG A 398 -22.95 19.53 -0.13
C ARG A 398 -21.79 20.45 0.19
N ALA A 399 -20.55 19.99 0.06
CA ALA A 399 -19.39 20.79 0.41
C ALA A 399 -19.17 21.88 -0.64
N LYS A 400 -18.81 23.09 -0.17
CA LYS A 400 -18.34 24.17 -1.05
C LYS A 400 -17.04 23.75 -1.74
N PHE A 401 -16.15 23.14 -0.98
CA PHE A 401 -14.95 22.46 -1.45
C PHE A 401 -14.54 21.41 -0.43
N MET A 402 -13.63 20.52 -0.84
CA MET A 402 -13.07 19.50 0.04
C MET A 402 -11.59 19.74 0.28
N MET A 403 -11.14 19.36 1.47
CA MET A 403 -9.74 19.27 1.82
C MET A 403 -9.35 17.80 1.98
N VAL A 404 -8.23 17.40 1.41
CA VAL A 404 -7.69 16.04 1.55
C VAL A 404 -6.22 16.11 1.90
N TYR A 405 -5.69 15.15 2.66
CA TYR A 405 -4.24 15.03 2.76
C TYR A 405 -3.67 14.41 1.48
N ASN A 406 -3.83 13.10 1.28
CA ASN A 406 -3.48 12.43 0.02
C ASN A 406 -4.46 11.31 -0.36
N SER A 407 -5.69 11.38 0.15
CA SER A 407 -6.73 10.38 -0.06
C SER A 407 -7.16 10.29 -1.53
N SER A 408 -7.46 9.06 -1.98
CA SER A 408 -7.97 8.82 -3.34
C SER A 408 -9.31 9.50 -3.58
N ILE A 409 -10.10 9.78 -2.52
CA ILE A 409 -11.39 10.46 -2.64
C ILE A 409 -11.24 11.86 -3.28
N GLY A 410 -10.06 12.47 -3.24
CA GLY A 410 -9.80 13.76 -3.90
C GLY A 410 -9.93 13.71 -5.43
N ILE A 411 -9.50 12.62 -6.09
CA ILE A 411 -9.70 12.48 -7.54
C ILE A 411 -11.18 12.30 -7.88
N GLU A 412 -11.91 11.62 -7.00
CA GLU A 412 -13.34 11.38 -7.15
C GLU A 412 -14.14 12.68 -6.96
N GLY A 413 -13.74 13.54 -6.01
CA GLY A 413 -14.31 14.87 -5.85
C GLY A 413 -14.12 15.76 -7.08
N THR A 414 -12.94 15.68 -7.70
CA THR A 414 -12.67 16.37 -8.98
C THR A 414 -13.61 15.89 -10.07
N LEU A 415 -13.81 14.56 -10.18
CA LEU A 415 -14.72 13.95 -11.16
C LEU A 415 -16.20 14.31 -10.91
N LEU A 416 -16.55 14.66 -9.68
CA LEU A 416 -17.86 15.22 -9.29
C LEU A 416 -17.95 16.74 -9.46
N GLY A 417 -16.93 17.37 -10.06
CA GLY A 417 -16.89 18.81 -10.33
C GLY A 417 -16.67 19.68 -9.09
N ARG A 418 -16.20 19.11 -7.97
CA ARG A 418 -15.97 19.85 -6.73
C ARG A 418 -14.52 20.33 -6.62
N PRO A 419 -14.26 21.54 -6.10
CA PRO A 419 -12.92 21.99 -5.81
C PRO A 419 -12.28 21.15 -4.71
N VAL A 420 -11.04 20.71 -4.94
CA VAL A 420 -10.28 19.83 -4.04
C VAL A 420 -8.95 20.49 -3.70
N LEU A 421 -8.75 20.80 -2.43
CA LEU A 421 -7.50 21.34 -1.90
C LEU A 421 -6.69 20.25 -1.20
N CYS A 422 -5.50 19.95 -1.73
CA CYS A 422 -4.68 18.82 -1.32
C CYS A 422 -3.52 19.28 -0.41
N GLY A 423 -3.44 18.74 0.80
CA GLY A 423 -2.42 19.06 1.80
C GLY A 423 -1.17 18.17 1.73
N GLY A 424 -1.22 17.07 1.00
CA GLY A 424 -0.09 16.16 0.77
C GLY A 424 -0.04 15.70 -0.68
N ARG A 425 1.13 15.22 -1.12
CA ARG A 425 1.29 14.67 -2.47
C ARG A 425 0.48 13.38 -2.59
N ALA A 426 -0.44 13.35 -3.54
CA ALA A 426 -1.22 12.16 -3.88
C ALA A 426 -0.77 11.59 -5.23
N ARG A 427 -1.14 10.34 -5.52
CA ARG A 427 -0.79 9.64 -6.76
C ARG A 427 -1.17 10.43 -8.03
N TYR A 428 -2.27 11.18 -7.95
CA TYR A 428 -2.80 12.00 -9.05
C TYR A 428 -2.19 13.41 -9.13
N THR A 429 -1.51 13.91 -8.09
CA THR A 429 -0.94 15.29 -8.05
C THR A 429 0.28 15.49 -8.95
N ARG A 430 0.74 14.44 -9.64
CA ARG A 430 1.71 14.57 -10.73
C ARG A 430 1.12 15.27 -11.95
N TYR A 431 -0.21 15.23 -12.10
CA TYR A 431 -0.95 15.95 -13.13
C TYR A 431 -1.79 17.04 -12.46
N PRO A 432 -2.11 18.13 -13.17
CA PRO A 432 -3.08 19.10 -12.68
C PRO A 432 -4.46 18.44 -12.65
N THR A 433 -4.81 17.87 -11.50
CA THR A 433 -6.12 17.24 -11.23
C THR A 433 -6.81 17.84 -10.01
N VAL A 434 -6.06 18.49 -9.13
CA VAL A 434 -6.54 19.11 -7.88
C VAL A 434 -5.73 20.37 -7.62
N PHE A 435 -6.21 21.21 -6.72
CA PHE A 435 -5.40 22.30 -6.20
C PHE A 435 -4.35 21.73 -5.23
N PHE A 436 -3.09 21.74 -5.66
CA PHE A 436 -1.95 21.27 -4.86
C PHE A 436 -0.89 22.37 -4.79
N PRO A 437 -0.93 23.22 -3.74
CA PRO A 437 0.01 24.34 -3.56
C PRO A 437 1.46 23.88 -3.38
N ALA A 438 2.43 24.78 -3.57
CA ALA A 438 3.85 24.43 -3.49
C ALA A 438 4.38 24.38 -2.05
N SER A 439 3.67 24.96 -1.08
CA SER A 439 4.07 25.01 0.33
C SER A 439 2.88 25.02 1.29
N ALA A 440 3.12 24.72 2.57
CA ALA A 440 2.10 24.85 3.61
C ALA A 440 1.58 26.31 3.77
N ALA A 441 2.42 27.31 3.50
CA ALA A 441 2.00 28.71 3.54
C ALA A 441 1.00 29.03 2.42
N GLU A 442 1.29 28.60 1.19
CA GLU A 442 0.37 28.74 0.05
C GLU A 442 -0.90 27.90 0.24
N TYR A 443 -0.79 26.73 0.90
CA TYR A 443 -1.97 25.95 1.29
C TYR A 443 -2.91 26.74 2.19
N ARG A 444 -2.38 27.36 3.25
CA ARG A 444 -3.19 28.20 4.15
C ARG A 444 -3.82 29.38 3.41
N GLN A 445 -3.04 30.06 2.57
CA GLN A 445 -3.55 31.18 1.78
C GLN A 445 -4.70 30.73 0.85
N MET A 446 -4.52 29.63 0.11
CA MET A 446 -5.55 29.15 -0.80
C MET A 446 -6.80 28.65 -0.07
N ALA A 447 -6.65 28.06 1.12
CA ALA A 447 -7.78 27.69 1.97
C ALA A 447 -8.61 28.92 2.40
N GLU A 448 -7.95 30.01 2.78
CA GLU A 448 -8.61 31.29 3.08
C GLU A 448 -9.35 31.87 1.88
N GLU A 449 -8.70 31.88 0.71
CA GLU A 449 -9.30 32.36 -0.53
C GLU A 449 -10.56 31.53 -0.86
N PHE A 450 -10.50 30.21 -0.71
CA PHE A 450 -11.65 29.32 -0.95
C PHE A 450 -12.78 29.54 0.05
N LEU A 451 -12.47 29.78 1.33
CA LEU A 451 -13.47 30.05 2.36
C LEU A 451 -14.20 31.38 2.13
N ASN A 452 -13.50 32.39 1.64
CA ASN A 452 -14.04 33.74 1.42
C ASN A 452 -14.68 33.94 0.02
N ALA A 453 -14.27 33.18 -1.00
CA ALA A 453 -14.80 33.32 -2.34
C ALA A 453 -16.28 32.90 -2.44
N PRO A 454 -17.14 33.61 -3.19
CA PRO A 454 -18.53 33.17 -3.39
C PRO A 454 -18.61 31.85 -4.18
N VAL A 455 -17.73 31.67 -5.15
CA VAL A 455 -17.62 30.48 -6.02
C VAL A 455 -16.13 30.21 -6.27
N ILE A 456 -15.76 28.93 -6.29
CA ILE A 456 -14.40 28.49 -6.63
C ILE A 456 -14.43 27.90 -8.03
N SER A 457 -13.71 28.50 -8.97
CA SER A 457 -13.62 28.00 -10.35
C SER A 457 -12.63 26.84 -10.41
N VAL A 458 -13.09 25.67 -10.85
CA VAL A 458 -12.23 24.50 -11.07
C VAL A 458 -11.72 24.53 -12.52
N PRO A 459 -10.40 24.50 -12.75
CA PRO A 459 -9.85 24.45 -14.10
C PRO A 459 -10.38 23.25 -14.90
N PRO A 460 -10.87 23.44 -16.14
CA PRO A 460 -11.39 22.34 -16.95
C PRO A 460 -10.38 21.20 -17.17
N GLU A 461 -9.08 21.50 -17.23
CA GLU A 461 -8.06 20.46 -17.38
C GLU A 461 -8.01 19.48 -16.20
N PHE A 462 -8.48 19.87 -15.01
CA PHE A 462 -8.51 18.97 -13.85
C PHE A 462 -9.41 17.78 -14.10
N MET A 463 -10.59 18.01 -14.71
CA MET A 463 -11.52 16.96 -15.08
C MET A 463 -10.92 16.01 -16.12
N VAL A 464 -10.32 16.57 -17.18
CA VAL A 464 -9.69 15.79 -18.26
C VAL A 464 -8.56 14.91 -17.71
N ASN A 465 -7.66 15.49 -16.91
CA ASN A 465 -6.54 14.77 -16.33
C ASN A 465 -7.00 13.76 -15.28
N ALA A 466 -8.04 14.06 -14.50
CA ALA A 466 -8.60 13.11 -13.54
C ALA A 466 -9.13 11.85 -14.24
N ARG A 467 -9.83 12.02 -15.37
CA ARG A 467 -10.30 10.89 -16.19
C ARG A 467 -9.15 10.10 -16.79
N ARG A 468 -8.14 10.77 -17.38
CA ARG A 468 -6.92 10.13 -17.91
C ARG A 468 -6.20 9.32 -16.85
N PHE A 469 -5.95 9.93 -15.69
CA PHE A 469 -5.26 9.31 -14.57
C PHE A 469 -6.03 8.09 -14.06
N LEU A 470 -7.33 8.24 -13.80
CA LEU A 470 -8.12 7.15 -13.24
C LEU A 470 -8.24 5.99 -14.24
N TYR A 471 -8.39 6.29 -15.54
CA TYR A 471 -8.37 5.25 -16.58
C TYR A 471 -7.06 4.46 -16.59
N TYR A 472 -5.91 5.15 -16.54
CA TYR A 472 -4.60 4.49 -16.45
C TYR A 472 -4.47 3.65 -15.18
N GLN A 473 -4.88 4.20 -14.04
CA GLN A 473 -4.82 3.52 -12.75
C GLN A 473 -5.69 2.25 -12.71
N LEU A 474 -6.87 2.27 -13.33
CA LEU A 474 -7.81 1.16 -13.31
C LEU A 474 -7.57 0.12 -14.40
N PHE A 475 -7.09 0.52 -15.58
CA PHE A 475 -7.13 -0.34 -16.77
C PHE A 475 -5.81 -0.51 -17.50
N LYS A 476 -4.82 0.36 -17.28
CA LYS A 476 -3.49 0.23 -17.92
C LYS A 476 -2.46 -0.35 -16.98
N THR A 477 -2.45 0.10 -15.73
CA THR A 477 -1.46 -0.30 -14.72
C THR A 477 -1.91 -1.45 -13.83
N ALA A 478 -3.20 -1.79 -13.83
CA ALA A 478 -3.79 -2.81 -12.97
C ALA A 478 -3.75 -4.20 -13.62
N LEU A 479 -2.63 -4.92 -13.47
CA LEU A 479 -2.39 -6.19 -14.14
C LEU A 479 -3.25 -7.33 -13.53
N PRO A 480 -4.12 -8.00 -14.31
CA PRO A 480 -5.14 -8.90 -13.77
C PRO A 480 -4.63 -10.31 -13.43
N PHE A 481 -4.89 -10.74 -12.19
CA PHE A 481 -4.69 -12.12 -11.71
C PHE A 481 -5.99 -12.78 -11.23
N GLY A 482 -7.14 -12.14 -11.44
CA GLY A 482 -8.46 -12.61 -10.97
C GLY A 482 -8.90 -13.97 -11.55
N SER A 483 -8.35 -14.40 -12.69
CA SER A 483 -8.59 -15.75 -13.24
C SER A 483 -7.91 -16.86 -12.44
N PHE A 484 -6.95 -16.51 -11.57
CA PHE A 484 -6.11 -17.45 -10.82
C PHE A 484 -6.32 -17.38 -9.32
N LEU A 485 -6.87 -16.27 -8.81
CA LEU A 485 -7.02 -15.99 -7.38
C LEU A 485 -8.48 -15.80 -7.01
N GLU A 486 -8.82 -16.21 -5.80
CA GLU A 486 -10.10 -15.95 -5.13
C GLU A 486 -9.89 -15.64 -3.66
N ASN A 487 -10.90 -15.04 -3.03
CA ASN A 487 -10.86 -14.74 -1.59
C ASN A 487 -10.82 -16.04 -0.79
N HIS A 488 -9.89 -16.14 0.16
CA HIS A 488 -9.88 -17.22 1.13
C HIS A 488 -10.88 -16.92 2.27
N PRO A 489 -11.56 -17.92 2.88
CA PRO A 489 -12.52 -17.70 3.96
C PRO A 489 -11.96 -16.94 5.18
N ARG A 490 -10.65 -17.10 5.44
CA ARG A 490 -9.91 -16.28 6.41
C ARG A 490 -9.50 -14.96 5.77
N LEU A 491 -10.01 -13.84 6.31
CA LEU A 491 -9.71 -12.48 5.88
C LEU A 491 -8.21 -12.20 5.74
N GLY A 492 -7.85 -11.48 4.68
CA GLY A 492 -6.47 -11.08 4.36
C GLY A 492 -5.65 -12.13 3.61
N TYR A 493 -6.24 -13.27 3.25
CA TYR A 493 -5.61 -14.31 2.44
C TYR A 493 -6.39 -14.60 1.16
N VAL A 494 -5.72 -15.23 0.21
CA VAL A 494 -6.28 -15.72 -1.07
C VAL A 494 -6.05 -17.21 -1.25
N SER A 495 -6.92 -17.83 -2.03
CA SER A 495 -6.78 -19.20 -2.53
C SER A 495 -6.51 -19.17 -4.04
N LEU A 496 -5.91 -20.25 -4.55
CA LEU A 496 -5.74 -20.46 -5.98
C LEU A 496 -7.03 -21.05 -6.55
N LYS A 497 -7.59 -20.44 -7.60
CA LYS A 497 -8.67 -21.04 -8.39
C LYS A 497 -8.20 -22.31 -9.10
N ALA A 498 -9.11 -23.12 -9.62
CA ALA A 498 -8.77 -24.23 -10.50
C ALA A 498 -8.38 -23.71 -11.90
N PHE A 499 -7.13 -23.88 -12.30
CA PHE A 499 -6.65 -23.54 -13.65
C PHE A 499 -5.48 -24.44 -14.07
N ARG A 500 -5.20 -24.47 -15.37
CA ARG A 500 -4.02 -25.16 -15.94
C ARG A 500 -2.83 -24.22 -15.96
N LEU A 501 -1.64 -24.74 -15.65
CA LEU A 501 -0.42 -23.93 -15.61
C LEU A 501 -0.14 -23.18 -16.92
N ASP A 502 -0.47 -23.75 -18.08
CA ASP A 502 -0.33 -23.09 -19.39
C ASP A 502 -1.13 -21.79 -19.52
N ALA A 503 -2.15 -21.55 -18.69
CA ALA A 503 -2.88 -20.28 -18.66
C ALA A 503 -2.04 -19.11 -18.14
N LEU A 504 -0.93 -19.38 -17.45
CA LEU A 504 0.07 -18.37 -17.06
C LEU A 504 1.13 -18.13 -18.14
N ARG A 505 1.05 -18.79 -19.29
CA ARG A 505 1.93 -18.46 -20.41
C ARG A 505 1.62 -17.03 -20.87
N PRO A 506 2.65 -16.26 -21.27
CA PRO A 506 2.42 -14.88 -21.69
C PRO A 506 1.42 -14.70 -22.84
N GLU A 507 1.29 -15.71 -23.72
CA GLU A 507 0.33 -15.70 -24.84
C GLU A 507 -1.13 -15.82 -24.34
N ASN A 508 -1.33 -16.34 -23.12
CA ASN A 508 -2.63 -16.60 -22.52
C ASN A 508 -2.94 -15.65 -21.35
N SER A 509 -1.97 -14.85 -20.91
CA SER A 509 -2.11 -13.95 -19.76
C SER A 509 -1.52 -12.58 -20.06
N PRO A 510 -2.36 -11.54 -20.25
CA PRO A 510 -1.88 -10.19 -20.55
C PRO A 510 -1.06 -9.62 -19.39
N ALA A 511 -1.40 -9.97 -18.14
CA ALA A 511 -0.58 -9.61 -16.97
C ALA A 511 0.84 -10.19 -17.05
N ILE A 512 0.97 -11.49 -17.36
CA ILE A 512 2.30 -12.11 -17.47
C ILE A 512 3.06 -11.57 -18.70
N ARG A 513 2.39 -11.27 -19.81
CA ARG A 513 3.01 -10.61 -20.96
C ARG A 513 3.60 -9.25 -20.57
N ALA A 514 2.80 -8.38 -19.97
CA ALA A 514 3.24 -7.04 -19.53
C ALA A 514 4.40 -7.12 -18.53
N ILE A 515 4.35 -8.05 -17.57
CA ILE A 515 5.45 -8.27 -16.62
C ILE A 515 6.70 -8.79 -17.33
N LEU A 516 6.57 -9.72 -18.26
CA LEU A 516 7.72 -10.23 -19.00
C LEU A 516 8.38 -9.10 -19.81
N ASP A 517 7.59 -8.29 -20.51
CA ASP A 517 8.10 -7.18 -21.31
C ASP A 517 8.79 -6.15 -20.42
N GLY A 518 8.21 -5.82 -19.26
CA GLY A 518 8.84 -4.93 -18.28
C GLY A 518 10.10 -5.51 -17.63
N VAL A 519 10.19 -6.82 -17.42
CA VAL A 519 11.37 -7.48 -16.84
C VAL A 519 12.49 -7.66 -17.88
N ALA A 520 12.15 -8.13 -19.08
CA ALA A 520 13.11 -8.62 -20.06
C ALA A 520 13.38 -7.66 -21.22
N ARG A 521 12.47 -6.70 -21.49
CA ARG A 521 12.50 -5.83 -22.69
C ARG A 521 12.42 -4.33 -22.33
N GLU A 522 12.66 -3.99 -21.08
CA GLU A 522 12.57 -2.60 -20.57
C GLU A 522 11.21 -1.93 -20.78
N GLY A 523 10.13 -2.71 -20.92
CA GLY A 523 8.76 -2.19 -21.01
C GLY A 523 8.27 -1.49 -19.74
N ASP A 524 7.08 -0.91 -19.85
CA ASP A 524 6.45 -0.01 -18.87
C ASP A 524 5.45 -0.69 -17.90
N PHE A 525 5.28 -2.01 -18.03
CA PHE A 525 4.32 -2.81 -17.25
C PHE A 525 2.85 -2.42 -17.47
N LEU A 526 2.49 -1.97 -18.68
CA LEU A 526 1.13 -1.59 -19.05
C LEU A 526 0.39 -2.63 -19.91
N LEU A 527 -0.94 -2.53 -19.96
CA LEU A 527 -1.88 -3.35 -20.75
C LEU A 527 -2.28 -2.74 -22.10
#